data_AF-A0A921DYF1-F1
#
_entry.id   AF-A0A921DYF1-F1
#
_cell.length_a   1.000
_cell.length_b   1.000
_cell.length_c   1.000
_cell.angle_alpha   90.00
_cell.angle_beta   90.00
_cell.angle_gamma   90.00
#
_symmetry.space_group_name_H-M   'P 1'
#
loop_
_entity.id
_entity.type
_entity.pdbx_description
1 polymer ?
#
loop_
_entity_poly.entity_id
_entity_poly.type
_entity_poly.pdbx_seq_one_letter_code
_entity_poly.pdbx_strand_id
1 'polypeptide(L)'
;MDKLLVKANATADDKWNRLVDALYSEESYDNIVLNHLLTALDFYNEVASGGFEGVLEAYEEQIDEDGINATKEAIAESLNYIGADRAAGIVSSTFPTLKNAMEKYDRALGNRELTQVQEEGFVITFNNVMKKYRNLGDGYLHDKIVNFISENDQELFSIE
;
A
#
# COMPACT_ATOMS: atom_id res chain seq x y z
N MET A 1 17.22 -35.31 18.86
CA MET A 1 16.00 -34.55 19.15
C MET A 1 16.46 -33.27 19.82
N ASP A 2 16.93 -32.27 19.06
CA ASP A 2 17.43 -30.99 19.56
C ASP A 2 17.45 -29.91 18.44
N LYS A 3 16.40 -29.89 17.61
CA LYS A 3 16.16 -28.80 16.64
C LYS A 3 15.16 -27.76 17.18
N LEU A 4 14.93 -27.73 18.49
CA LEU A 4 13.79 -27.07 19.11
C LEU A 4 14.09 -25.74 19.85
N LEU A 5 15.32 -25.20 19.76
CA LEU A 5 15.69 -23.99 20.52
C LEU A 5 16.52 -22.98 19.72
N VAL A 6 16.15 -22.71 18.47
CA VAL A 6 16.53 -21.45 17.81
C VAL A 6 15.27 -20.71 17.33
N LYS A 7 14.26 -20.63 18.19
CA LYS A 7 13.36 -19.46 18.23
C LYS A 7 14.07 -18.38 19.03
N ALA A 8 15.22 -17.92 18.54
CA ALA A 8 15.82 -16.70 19.05
C ALA A 8 14.93 -15.56 18.53
N ASN A 9 14.42 -14.73 19.44
CA ASN A 9 13.71 -13.50 19.11
C ASN A 9 14.61 -12.66 18.18
N ALA A 10 14.41 -12.78 16.87
CA ALA A 10 15.01 -11.87 15.90
C ALA A 10 14.62 -10.45 16.31
N THR A 11 15.61 -9.57 16.43
CA THR A 11 15.36 -8.16 16.73
C THR A 11 14.61 -7.51 15.57
N ALA A 12 14.02 -6.33 15.79
CA ALA A 12 13.37 -5.60 14.70
C ALA A 12 14.34 -5.34 13.53
N ASP A 13 15.60 -5.06 13.84
CA ASP A 13 16.66 -4.85 12.85
C ASP A 13 16.99 -6.14 12.07
N ASP A 14 17.00 -7.30 12.74
CA ASP A 14 17.22 -8.60 12.06
C ASP A 14 16.09 -8.94 11.09
N LYS A 15 14.84 -8.64 11.47
CA LYS A 15 13.67 -8.82 10.60
C LYS A 15 13.70 -7.86 9.40
N TRP A 16 14.11 -6.62 9.63
CA TRP A 16 14.27 -5.63 8.56
C TRP A 16 15.35 -6.03 7.56
N ASN A 17 16.51 -6.48 8.03
CA ASN A 17 17.59 -6.94 7.15
C ASN A 17 17.16 -8.17 6.35
N ARG A 18 16.44 -9.13 6.95
CA ARG A 18 15.90 -10.29 6.22
C ARG A 18 14.86 -9.91 5.16
N LEU A 19 14.05 -8.89 5.41
CA LEU A 19 13.13 -8.33 4.42
C LEU A 19 13.87 -7.70 3.24
N VAL A 20 14.94 -6.95 3.53
CA VAL A 20 15.84 -6.42 2.50
C VAL A 20 16.52 -7.54 1.71
N ASP A 21 17.02 -8.58 2.37
CA ASP A 21 17.64 -9.73 1.70
C ASP A 21 16.63 -10.48 0.82
N ALA A 22 15.40 -10.69 1.31
CA ALA A 22 14.33 -11.31 0.54
C ALA A 22 13.97 -10.49 -0.70
N LEU A 23 13.90 -9.16 -0.59
CA LEU A 23 13.67 -8.23 -1.70
C LEU A 23 14.70 -8.33 -2.84
N TYR A 24 15.95 -8.65 -2.52
CA TYR A 24 17.05 -8.75 -3.48
C TYR A 24 17.36 -10.19 -3.92
N SER A 25 16.56 -11.17 -3.49
CA SER A 25 16.72 -12.56 -3.90
C SER A 25 16.00 -12.83 -5.24
N GLU A 26 16.61 -13.62 -6.12
CA GLU A 26 16.01 -14.01 -7.42
C GLU A 26 14.70 -14.83 -7.25
N GLU A 27 14.49 -15.45 -6.09
CA GLU A 27 13.29 -16.24 -5.75
C GLU A 27 12.12 -15.39 -5.21
N SER A 28 12.34 -14.09 -4.99
CA SER A 28 11.33 -13.17 -4.45
C SER A 28 10.04 -13.10 -5.28
N TYR A 29 10.14 -13.27 -6.60
CA TYR A 29 9.02 -13.13 -7.51
C TYR A 29 7.92 -14.20 -7.32
N ASP A 30 8.28 -15.41 -6.87
CA ASP A 30 7.33 -16.51 -6.70
C ASP A 30 6.73 -16.60 -5.28
N ASN A 31 7.25 -15.80 -4.33
CA ASN A 31 6.75 -15.81 -2.96
C ASN A 31 5.51 -14.91 -2.83
N ILE A 32 4.33 -15.53 -2.94
CA ILE A 32 3.03 -14.86 -2.82
C ILE A 32 2.88 -14.07 -1.50
N VAL A 33 3.35 -14.63 -0.38
CA VAL A 33 3.27 -14.00 0.95
C VAL A 33 4.10 -12.73 0.98
N LEU A 34 5.32 -12.79 0.41
CA LEU A 34 6.21 -11.65 0.27
C LEU A 34 5.59 -10.60 -0.66
N ASN A 35 5.07 -10.98 -1.82
CA ASN A 35 4.46 -10.04 -2.78
C ASN A 35 3.29 -9.23 -2.17
N HIS A 36 2.41 -9.87 -1.40
CA HIS A 36 1.34 -9.15 -0.69
C HIS A 36 1.88 -8.22 0.39
N LEU A 37 2.90 -8.64 1.14
CA LEU A 37 3.57 -7.79 2.13
C LEU A 37 4.21 -6.57 1.45
N LEU A 38 4.89 -6.76 0.33
CA LEU A 38 5.56 -5.68 -0.41
C LEU A 38 4.56 -4.66 -0.95
N THR A 39 3.47 -5.13 -1.56
CA THR A 39 2.39 -4.24 -2.02
C THR A 39 1.80 -3.43 -0.86
N ALA A 40 1.59 -4.06 0.29
CA ALA A 40 1.06 -3.37 1.47
C ALA A 40 2.06 -2.37 2.08
N LEU A 41 3.36 -2.68 2.07
CA LEU A 41 4.44 -1.80 2.50
C LEU A 41 4.58 -0.59 1.58
N ASP A 42 4.54 -0.83 0.28
CA ASP A 42 4.59 0.21 -0.74
C ASP A 42 3.41 1.17 -0.57
N PHE A 43 2.18 0.64 -0.51
CA PHE A 43 1.00 1.43 -0.18
C PHE A 43 1.16 2.23 1.13
N TYR A 44 1.68 1.63 2.20
CA TYR A 44 1.92 2.32 3.48
C TYR A 44 2.89 3.49 3.33
N ASN A 45 4.00 3.28 2.62
CA ASN A 45 5.03 4.30 2.40
C ASN A 45 4.49 5.45 1.56
N GLU A 46 3.75 5.16 0.49
CA GLU A 46 3.21 6.19 -0.40
C GLU A 46 2.11 7.02 0.27
N VAL A 47 1.27 6.40 1.10
CA VAL A 47 0.33 7.16 1.92
C VAL A 47 1.06 8.05 2.94
N ALA A 48 2.20 7.60 3.49
CA ALA A 48 2.98 8.37 4.45
C ALA A 48 3.75 9.54 3.79
N SER A 49 4.21 9.37 2.55
CA SER A 49 5.00 10.37 1.80
C SER A 49 4.11 11.44 1.15
N GLY A 50 3.04 11.02 0.46
CA GLY A 50 2.21 11.87 -0.40
C GLY A 50 0.71 11.68 -0.20
N GLY A 51 0.28 10.86 0.76
CA GLY A 51 -1.13 10.51 0.91
C GLY A 51 -1.63 9.68 -0.27
N PHE A 52 -2.94 9.66 -0.48
CA PHE A 52 -3.54 8.88 -1.58
C PHE A 52 -3.20 9.41 -2.99
N GLU A 53 -2.70 10.63 -3.10
CA GLU A 53 -2.14 11.17 -4.35
C GLU A 53 -0.82 10.48 -4.67
N GLY A 54 0.10 10.40 -3.70
CA GLY A 54 1.36 9.67 -3.86
C GLY A 54 1.15 8.20 -4.24
N VAL A 55 0.14 7.53 -3.68
CA VAL A 55 -0.18 6.16 -4.10
C VAL A 55 -0.66 6.11 -5.56
N LEU A 56 -1.47 7.06 -6.01
CA LEU A 56 -1.93 7.05 -7.41
C LEU A 56 -0.80 7.36 -8.38
N GLU A 57 0.14 8.21 -8.00
CA GLU A 57 1.36 8.50 -8.77
C GLU A 57 2.27 7.27 -8.85
N ALA A 58 2.53 6.61 -7.73
CA ALA A 58 3.38 5.41 -7.68
C ALA A 58 2.85 4.25 -8.54
N TYR A 59 1.52 4.13 -8.64
CA TYR A 59 0.86 3.09 -9.42
C TYR A 59 0.38 3.59 -10.80
N GLU A 60 0.80 4.76 -11.27
CA GLU A 60 0.30 5.35 -12.53
C GLU A 60 0.58 4.44 -13.73
N GLU A 61 1.80 3.90 -13.84
CA GLU A 61 2.18 2.97 -14.91
C GLU A 61 1.28 1.73 -14.92
N GLN A 62 1.05 1.13 -13.75
CA GLN A 62 0.18 -0.03 -13.63
C GLN A 62 -1.30 0.31 -13.90
N ILE A 63 -1.75 1.51 -13.54
CA ILE A 63 -3.10 1.99 -13.84
C ILE A 63 -3.28 2.16 -15.35
N ASP A 64 -2.25 2.62 -16.06
CA ASP A 64 -2.28 2.80 -17.52
C ASP A 64 -2.25 1.45 -18.25
N GLU A 65 -1.49 0.47 -17.74
CA GLU A 65 -1.38 -0.86 -18.33
C GLU A 65 -2.60 -1.75 -18.04
N ASP A 66 -2.97 -1.89 -16.77
CA ASP A 66 -3.98 -2.86 -16.31
C ASP A 66 -5.36 -2.22 -16.07
N GLY A 67 -5.41 -0.90 -15.91
CA GLY A 67 -6.61 -0.15 -15.58
C GLY A 67 -6.85 -0.01 -14.08
N ILE A 68 -7.39 1.17 -13.68
CA ILE A 68 -7.64 1.55 -12.28
C ILE A 68 -8.42 0.51 -11.44
N ASN A 69 -9.27 -0.30 -12.08
CA ASN A 69 -10.03 -1.32 -11.37
C ASN A 69 -9.19 -2.57 -11.05
N ALA A 70 -8.29 -2.97 -11.94
CA ALA A 70 -7.38 -4.09 -11.66
C ALA A 70 -6.37 -3.68 -10.59
N THR A 71 -5.77 -2.49 -10.73
CA THR A 71 -4.78 -1.98 -9.78
C THR A 71 -5.36 -1.82 -8.36
N LYS A 72 -6.55 -1.21 -8.23
CA LYS A 72 -7.19 -1.08 -6.91
C LYS A 72 -7.50 -2.44 -6.28
N GLU A 73 -7.85 -3.45 -7.08
CA GLU A 73 -8.19 -4.80 -6.62
C GLU A 73 -6.94 -5.51 -6.11
N ALA A 74 -5.81 -5.41 -6.82
CA ALA A 74 -4.53 -5.95 -6.38
C ALA A 74 -4.03 -5.35 -5.05
N ILE A 75 -4.15 -4.02 -4.90
CA ILE A 75 -3.78 -3.33 -3.65
C ILE A 75 -4.72 -3.77 -2.52
N ALA A 76 -6.04 -3.76 -2.75
CA ALA A 76 -7.02 -4.13 -1.75
C ALA A 76 -6.89 -5.61 -1.33
N GLU A 77 -6.60 -6.51 -2.28
CA GLU A 77 -6.32 -7.92 -2.01
C GLU A 77 -5.10 -8.07 -1.10
N SER A 78 -4.00 -7.39 -1.40
CA SER A 78 -2.79 -7.43 -0.58
C SER A 78 -3.00 -6.87 0.83
N LEU A 79 -3.77 -5.77 0.95
CA LEU A 79 -4.14 -5.22 2.26
C LEU A 79 -5.04 -6.18 3.05
N ASN A 80 -6.01 -6.85 2.41
CA ASN A 80 -6.82 -7.88 3.06
C ASN A 80 -5.97 -9.09 3.48
N TYR A 81 -5.00 -9.48 2.66
CA TYR A 81 -4.09 -10.60 2.94
C TYR A 81 -3.34 -10.40 4.25
N ILE A 82 -2.88 -9.18 4.53
CA ILE A 82 -2.22 -8.83 5.79
C ILE A 82 -3.19 -8.47 6.93
N GLY A 83 -4.50 -8.69 6.73
CA GLY A 83 -5.55 -8.41 7.71
C GLY A 83 -5.84 -6.92 7.94
N ALA A 84 -5.49 -6.05 6.98
CA ALA A 84 -5.75 -4.62 6.99
C ALA A 84 -7.07 -4.25 6.27
N ASP A 85 -8.15 -5.00 6.54
CA ASP A 85 -9.43 -4.93 5.81
C ASP A 85 -10.04 -3.51 5.74
N ARG A 86 -9.83 -2.70 6.79
CA ARG A 86 -10.34 -1.33 6.83
C ARG A 86 -9.59 -0.41 5.85
N ALA A 87 -8.28 -0.61 5.69
CA ALA A 87 -7.50 0.11 4.69
C ALA A 87 -7.88 -0.33 3.28
N ALA A 88 -8.03 -1.65 3.06
CA ALA A 88 -8.51 -2.21 1.80
C ALA A 88 -9.87 -1.61 1.39
N GLY A 89 -10.82 -1.52 2.33
CA GLY A 89 -12.13 -0.91 2.09
C GLY A 89 -12.05 0.57 1.69
N ILE A 90 -11.06 1.31 2.18
CA ILE A 90 -10.82 2.70 1.75
C ILE A 90 -10.29 2.71 0.32
N VAL A 91 -9.27 1.91 -0.01
CA VAL A 91 -8.74 1.79 -1.37
C VAL A 91 -9.86 1.48 -2.36
N SER A 92 -10.60 0.40 -2.13
CA SER A 92 -11.70 -0.05 -3.00
C SER A 92 -12.79 1.01 -3.22
N SER A 93 -13.07 1.84 -2.21
CA SER A 93 -14.14 2.85 -2.27
C SER A 93 -13.68 4.24 -2.73
N THR A 94 -12.37 4.50 -2.80
CA THR A 94 -11.85 5.86 -3.03
C THR A 94 -10.96 5.99 -4.25
N PHE A 95 -10.19 4.97 -4.62
CA PHE A 95 -9.21 5.04 -5.71
C PHE A 95 -9.77 5.56 -7.04
N PRO A 96 -10.85 4.97 -7.60
CA PRO A 96 -11.38 5.45 -8.88
C PRO A 96 -11.95 6.87 -8.81
N THR A 97 -12.49 7.25 -7.65
CA THR A 97 -13.06 8.60 -7.45
C THR A 97 -11.96 9.64 -7.40
N LEU A 98 -10.88 9.34 -6.68
CA LEU A 98 -9.75 10.24 -6.56
C LEU A 98 -8.99 10.39 -7.88
N LYS A 99 -8.70 9.29 -8.59
CA LYS A 99 -8.06 9.34 -9.92
C LYS A 99 -8.84 10.20 -10.91
N ASN A 100 -10.17 10.03 -10.97
CA ASN A 100 -11.03 10.84 -11.83
C ASN A 100 -10.99 12.34 -11.43
N ALA A 101 -10.95 12.63 -10.12
CA ALA A 101 -10.84 14.00 -9.65
C ALA A 101 -9.50 14.63 -10.02
N MET A 102 -8.39 13.89 -9.90
CA MET A 102 -7.05 14.31 -10.33
C MET A 102 -7.02 14.58 -11.83
N GLU A 103 -7.47 13.64 -12.67
CA GLU A 103 -7.45 13.82 -14.13
C GLU A 103 -8.25 15.04 -14.60
N LYS A 104 -9.38 15.32 -13.95
CA LYS A 104 -10.17 16.53 -14.23
C LYS A 104 -9.43 17.79 -13.81
N TYR A 105 -8.77 17.76 -12.67
CA TYR A 105 -7.97 18.85 -12.16
C TYR A 105 -6.78 19.13 -13.08
N ASP A 106 -6.01 18.10 -13.45
CA ASP A 106 -4.82 18.21 -14.31
C ASP A 106 -5.18 18.69 -15.72
N ARG A 107 -6.28 18.18 -16.29
CA ARG A 107 -6.78 18.66 -17.59
C ARG A 107 -7.16 20.14 -17.55
N ALA A 108 -7.86 20.57 -16.49
CA ALA A 108 -8.24 21.96 -16.33
C ALA A 108 -7.01 22.87 -16.14
N LEU A 109 -6.01 22.39 -15.39
CA LEU A 109 -4.73 23.06 -15.21
C LEU A 109 -3.98 23.21 -16.54
N GLY A 110 -3.84 22.12 -17.31
CA GLY A 110 -3.14 22.09 -18.60
C GLY A 110 -3.78 22.98 -19.66
N ASN A 111 -5.12 23.08 -19.67
CA ASN A 111 -5.86 23.96 -20.57
C ASN A 111 -5.90 25.43 -20.11
N ARG A 112 -5.38 25.75 -18.91
CA ARG A 112 -5.55 27.06 -18.25
C ARG A 112 -7.03 27.42 -18.02
N GLU A 113 -7.86 26.41 -17.81
CA GLU A 113 -9.31 26.51 -17.58
C GLU A 113 -9.67 26.16 -16.12
N LEU A 114 -8.67 26.03 -15.23
CA LEU A 114 -8.91 25.69 -13.84
C LEU A 114 -9.79 26.77 -13.19
N THR A 115 -11.03 26.37 -12.90
CA THR A 115 -11.97 27.19 -12.13
C THR A 115 -11.80 26.92 -10.65
N GLN A 116 -12.10 27.92 -9.82
CA GLN A 116 -12.14 27.77 -8.36
C GLN A 116 -13.03 26.60 -7.92
N VAL A 117 -14.15 26.36 -8.60
CA VAL A 117 -15.07 25.25 -8.29
C VAL A 117 -14.42 23.87 -8.52
N GLN A 118 -13.59 23.73 -9.56
CA GLN A 118 -12.87 22.47 -9.83
C GLN A 118 -11.77 22.23 -8.80
N GLU A 119 -11.02 23.27 -8.45
CA GLU A 119 -9.98 23.22 -7.41
C GLU A 119 -10.60 22.83 -6.06
N GLU A 120 -11.66 23.52 -5.62
CA GLU A 120 -12.38 23.21 -4.39
C GLU A 120 -12.94 21.78 -4.40
N GLY A 121 -13.50 21.34 -5.54
CA GLY A 121 -14.03 19.98 -5.70
C GLY A 121 -12.96 18.89 -5.56
N PHE A 122 -11.77 19.11 -6.12
CA PHE A 122 -10.62 18.21 -5.96
C PHE A 122 -10.16 18.18 -4.50
N VAL A 123 -9.92 19.36 -3.90
CA VAL A 123 -9.47 19.50 -2.51
C VAL A 123 -10.44 18.84 -1.53
N ILE A 124 -11.76 18.99 -1.73
CA ILE A 124 -12.78 18.34 -0.90
C ILE A 124 -12.70 16.81 -1.05
N THR A 125 -12.60 16.31 -2.28
CA THR A 125 -12.48 14.88 -2.56
C THR A 125 -11.25 14.28 -1.87
N PHE A 126 -10.09 14.89 -2.09
CA PHE A 126 -8.82 14.46 -1.48
C PHE A 126 -8.89 14.48 0.05
N ASN A 127 -9.34 15.57 0.65
CA ASN A 127 -9.45 15.70 2.10
C ASN A 127 -10.42 14.67 2.70
N ASN A 128 -11.51 14.33 2.01
CA ASN A 128 -12.44 13.31 2.45
C ASN A 128 -11.79 11.91 2.46
N VAL A 129 -11.01 11.57 1.44
CA VAL A 129 -10.25 10.30 1.40
C VAL A 129 -9.22 10.26 2.53
N MET A 130 -8.41 11.30 2.67
CA MET A 130 -7.41 11.40 3.74
C MET A 130 -8.03 11.39 5.14
N LYS A 131 -9.22 11.95 5.31
CA LYS A 131 -9.96 11.88 6.57
C LYS A 131 -10.42 10.44 6.87
N LYS A 132 -10.93 9.71 5.88
CA LYS A 132 -11.30 8.29 6.06
C LYS A 132 -10.09 7.47 6.51
N TYR A 133 -8.93 7.70 5.88
CA TYR A 133 -7.70 6.98 6.23
C TYR A 133 -7.20 7.34 7.63
N ARG A 134 -7.15 8.63 7.99
CA ARG A 134 -6.78 9.06 9.35
C ARG A 134 -7.71 8.49 10.43
N ASN A 135 -9.00 8.29 10.13
CA ASN A 135 -9.95 7.65 11.04
C ASN A 135 -9.70 6.15 11.27
N LEU A 136 -8.73 5.53 10.59
CA LEU A 136 -8.27 4.19 10.94
C LEU A 136 -7.57 4.18 12.30
N GLY A 137 -6.93 5.29 12.68
CA GLY A 137 -6.08 5.43 13.84
C GLY A 137 -4.61 5.49 13.43
N ASP A 138 -3.85 6.36 14.10
CA ASP A 138 -2.41 6.46 13.91
C ASP A 138 -1.75 5.10 14.15
N GLY A 139 -0.88 4.67 13.24
CA GLY A 139 -0.19 3.39 13.33
C GLY A 139 -1.01 2.16 12.91
N TYR A 140 -2.31 2.28 12.57
CA TYR A 140 -3.14 1.10 12.24
C TYR A 140 -2.50 0.18 11.19
N LEU A 141 -2.06 0.73 10.05
CA LEU A 141 -1.47 -0.07 8.99
C LEU A 141 -0.07 -0.56 9.34
N HIS A 142 0.71 0.27 10.07
CA HIS A 142 2.02 -0.12 10.59
C HIS A 142 1.90 -1.35 11.50
N ASP A 143 0.97 -1.34 12.45
CA ASP A 143 0.74 -2.46 13.37
C ASP A 143 0.32 -3.73 12.60
N LYS A 144 -0.49 -3.59 11.55
CA LYS A 144 -0.88 -4.73 10.71
C LYS A 144 0.32 -5.35 9.99
N ILE A 145 1.18 -4.53 9.41
CA ILE A 145 2.41 -4.96 8.74
C ILE A 145 3.35 -5.64 9.74
N VAL A 146 3.61 -5.02 10.90
CA VAL A 146 4.52 -5.57 11.92
C VAL A 146 4.03 -6.91 12.49
N ASN A 147 2.72 -7.00 12.76
CA ASN A 147 2.11 -8.25 13.21
C ASN A 147 2.20 -9.33 12.14
N PHE A 148 1.88 -9.01 10.89
CA PHE A 148 1.96 -9.95 9.78
C PHE A 148 3.39 -10.49 9.58
N ILE A 149 4.40 -9.62 9.60
CA ILE A 149 5.82 -10.04 9.52
C ILE A 149 6.17 -10.99 10.69
N SER A 150 5.68 -10.68 11.88
CA SER A 150 5.99 -11.48 13.08
C SER A 150 5.30 -12.85 13.07
N GLU A 151 4.10 -12.94 12.49
CA GLU A 151 3.32 -14.17 12.38
C GLU A 151 3.82 -15.07 11.23
N ASN A 152 4.35 -14.47 10.16
CA ASN A 152 4.75 -15.17 8.94
C ASN A 152 6.28 -15.19 8.70
N ASP A 153 7.08 -15.00 9.76
CA ASP A 153 8.56 -14.91 9.67
C ASP A 153 9.19 -16.10 8.92
N GLN A 154 8.64 -17.31 9.07
CA GLN A 154 9.11 -18.46 8.31
C GLN A 154 8.76 -18.34 6.83
N GLU A 155 7.50 -18.14 6.47
CA GLU A 155 7.07 -18.08 5.06
C GLU A 155 7.68 -16.91 4.28
N LEU A 156 7.98 -15.80 4.97
CA LEU A 156 8.61 -14.63 4.37
C LEU A 156 10.11 -14.81 4.09
N PHE A 157 10.79 -15.62 4.90
CA PHE A 157 12.26 -15.68 4.91
C PHE A 157 12.82 -17.10 4.80
N SER A 158 11.98 -18.07 4.44
CA SER A 158 12.40 -19.40 4.01
C SER A 158 12.86 -19.30 2.56
N ILE A 159 14.05 -18.74 2.38
CA ILE A 159 14.79 -18.87 1.12
C ILE A 159 15.55 -20.20 1.27
N GLU A 160 15.22 -21.20 0.45
CA GLU A 160 15.97 -22.48 0.43
C GLU A 160 17.28 -22.36 -0.36
#